data_AF-A0A523RCS8-F1
#
_entry.id   AF-A0A523RCS8-F1
#
_cell.length_a   1.000
_cell.length_b   1.000
_cell.length_c   1.000
_cell.angle_alpha   90.00
_cell.angle_beta   90.00
_cell.angle_gamma   90.00
#
_symmetry.space_group_name_H-M   'P 1'
#
loop_
_entity.id
_entity.type
_entity.pdbx_description
1 polymer ?
#
loop_
_entity_poly.entity_id
_entity_poly.type
_entity_poly.pdbx_seq_one_letter_code
_entity_poly.pdbx_strand_id
1 'polypeptide(L)'
;MSSNQNIDRYKQKKEIIEELDFYESIILKKMDINDFNSALIKIDSALTFLKEYQTEFDLEKETKKFTQLQQKLRVEFDNHRNLYIRRYNNLRKETLTEANLENFIKLLAMLKNEVDNNLNQYNLHDLRDAINTYFTYIKKLYTIISSYKVLNYNDASGKILSYIKELKMVNFPNLKVLVTMIYQNLLFFQFQLMSEKYDKLSLREISEMLSIAPERVEDLINLLIDNPKSPIKKYIQYNREVIFNK
;
A
#
# COMPACT_ATOMS: atom_id res chain seq x y z
N MET A 1 12.45 -58.66 27.41
CA MET A 1 12.72 -57.75 26.28
C MET A 1 11.81 -58.17 25.13
N SER A 2 10.68 -57.48 24.95
CA SER A 2 9.73 -57.76 23.86
C SER A 2 10.01 -56.82 22.69
N SER A 3 10.16 -57.42 21.52
CA SER A 3 10.37 -56.79 20.22
C SER A 3 9.36 -55.69 19.91
N ASN A 4 9.84 -54.45 19.76
CA ASN A 4 9.18 -53.42 18.95
C ASN A 4 9.24 -53.88 17.50
N GLN A 5 8.19 -54.54 17.03
CA GLN A 5 7.94 -54.63 15.60
C GLN A 5 7.51 -53.24 15.14
N ASN A 6 8.44 -52.50 14.53
CA ASN A 6 8.07 -51.53 13.50
C ASN A 6 7.35 -52.33 12.42
N ILE A 7 6.02 -52.30 12.45
CA ILE A 7 5.20 -52.79 11.35
C ILE A 7 5.37 -51.73 10.25
N ASP A 8 6.37 -51.91 9.41
CA ASP A 8 6.41 -51.33 8.07
C ASP A 8 5.18 -51.86 7.33
N ARG A 9 4.06 -51.14 7.42
CA ARG A 9 2.89 -51.41 6.58
C ARG A 9 3.27 -51.04 5.16
N TYR A 10 3.78 -52.01 4.40
CA TYR A 10 3.84 -51.91 2.95
C TYR A 10 2.41 -51.72 2.43
N LYS A 11 2.06 -50.49 2.03
CA LYS A 11 0.79 -50.21 1.37
C LYS A 11 0.77 -50.92 0.02
N GLN A 12 -0.37 -51.50 -0.33
CA GLN A 12 -0.54 -52.05 -1.68
C GLN A 12 -0.75 -50.92 -2.68
N LYS A 13 -0.34 -51.10 -3.95
CA LYS A 13 -0.59 -50.12 -5.03
C LYS A 13 -2.05 -49.64 -5.08
N LYS A 14 -3.00 -50.55 -4.82
CA LYS A 14 -4.43 -50.23 -4.78
C LYS A 14 -4.78 -49.24 -3.66
N GLU A 15 -4.22 -49.41 -2.48
CA GLU A 15 -4.44 -48.50 -1.33
C GLU A 15 -3.86 -47.11 -1.61
N ILE A 16 -2.70 -47.05 -2.28
CA ILE A 16 -2.09 -45.79 -2.72
C ILE A 16 -3.01 -45.06 -3.70
N ILE A 17 -3.57 -45.77 -4.69
CA ILE A 17 -4.50 -45.20 -5.66
C ILE A 17 -5.78 -44.70 -4.97
N GLU A 18 -6.36 -45.47 -4.04
CA GLU A 18 -7.54 -45.06 -3.29
C GLU A 18 -7.30 -43.78 -2.48
N GLU A 19 -6.13 -43.65 -1.86
CA GLU A 19 -5.76 -42.43 -1.14
C GLU A 19 -5.54 -41.23 -2.07
N LEU A 20 -4.97 -41.44 -3.25
CA LEU A 20 -4.84 -40.41 -4.28
C LEU A 20 -6.20 -39.96 -4.82
N ASP A 21 -7.13 -40.88 -5.05
CA ASP A 21 -8.51 -40.54 -5.45
C ASP A 21 -9.20 -39.72 -4.36
N PHE A 22 -8.94 -40.03 -3.08
CA PHE A 22 -9.42 -39.22 -1.97
C PHE A 22 -8.82 -37.80 -1.98
N TYR A 23 -7.50 -37.67 -2.18
CA TYR A 23 -6.86 -36.36 -2.35
C TYR A 23 -7.49 -35.54 -3.48
N GLU A 24 -7.67 -36.16 -4.65
CA GLU A 24 -8.30 -35.51 -5.79
C GLU A 24 -9.72 -35.04 -5.45
N SER A 25 -10.52 -35.88 -4.77
CA SER A 25 -11.88 -35.50 -4.38
C SER A 25 -11.92 -34.26 -3.47
N ILE A 26 -10.94 -34.13 -2.57
CA ILE A 26 -10.80 -32.95 -1.71
C ILE A 26 -10.40 -31.73 -2.54
N ILE A 27 -9.42 -31.89 -3.42
CA ILE A 27 -8.92 -30.81 -4.27
C ILE A 27 -10.04 -30.25 -5.13
N LEU A 28 -10.82 -31.10 -5.80
CA LEU A 28 -11.95 -30.70 -6.64
C LEU A 28 -13.01 -29.97 -5.82
N LYS A 29 -13.40 -30.49 -4.64
CA LYS A 29 -14.33 -29.80 -3.73
C LYS A 29 -13.84 -28.42 -3.30
N LYS A 30 -12.53 -28.25 -3.11
CA LYS A 30 -11.92 -26.96 -2.77
C LYS A 30 -11.92 -25.99 -3.95
N MET A 31 -11.71 -26.49 -5.16
CA MET A 31 -11.84 -25.70 -6.39
C MET A 31 -13.27 -25.21 -6.59
N ASP A 32 -14.28 -26.05 -6.35
CA ASP A 32 -15.69 -25.69 -6.54
C ASP A 32 -16.14 -24.51 -5.66
N ILE A 33 -15.51 -24.33 -4.49
CA ILE A 33 -15.75 -23.22 -3.57
C ILE A 33 -14.71 -22.08 -3.69
N ASN A 34 -13.87 -22.10 -4.72
CA ASN A 34 -12.78 -21.14 -4.97
C ASN A 34 -11.73 -21.04 -3.85
N ASP A 35 -11.57 -22.07 -3.01
CA ASP A 35 -10.54 -22.15 -1.96
C ASP A 35 -9.24 -22.72 -2.56
N PHE A 36 -8.67 -21.98 -3.51
CA PHE A 36 -7.51 -22.43 -4.29
C PHE A 36 -6.25 -22.60 -3.45
N ASN A 37 -6.04 -21.79 -2.42
CA ASN A 37 -4.90 -21.96 -1.50
C ASN A 37 -4.95 -23.33 -0.80
N SER A 38 -6.11 -23.70 -0.24
CA SER A 38 -6.27 -25.01 0.39
C SER A 38 -6.15 -26.15 -0.62
N ALA A 39 -6.66 -25.96 -1.84
CA ALA A 39 -6.49 -26.92 -2.94
C ALA A 39 -5.01 -27.15 -3.29
N LEU A 40 -4.21 -26.08 -3.37
CA LEU A 40 -2.77 -26.15 -3.60
C LEU A 40 -2.03 -26.87 -2.45
N ILE A 41 -2.37 -26.60 -1.19
CA ILE A 41 -1.77 -27.33 -0.07
C ILE A 41 -2.05 -28.84 -0.18
N LYS A 42 -3.26 -29.21 -0.58
CA LYS A 42 -3.66 -30.62 -0.76
C LYS A 42 -3.00 -31.26 -1.98
N ILE A 43 -2.79 -30.51 -3.05
CA ILE A 43 -2.08 -31.04 -4.22
C ILE A 43 -0.60 -31.27 -3.96
N ASP A 44 0.04 -30.38 -3.19
CA ASP A 44 1.43 -30.55 -2.79
C ASP A 44 1.59 -31.74 -1.82
N SER A 45 0.59 -31.98 -0.97
CA SER A 45 0.52 -33.18 -0.12
C SER A 45 0.45 -34.46 -0.97
N ALA A 46 -0.44 -34.49 -1.97
CA ALA A 46 -0.59 -35.64 -2.86
C ALA A 46 0.66 -35.90 -3.72
N LEU A 47 1.31 -34.84 -4.22
CA LEU A 47 2.57 -34.95 -4.95
C LEU A 47 3.73 -35.42 -4.07
N THR A 48 3.73 -35.07 -2.78
CA THR A 48 4.70 -35.60 -1.81
C THR A 48 4.47 -37.08 -1.57
N PHE A 49 3.22 -37.47 -1.35
CA PHE A 49 2.83 -38.88 -1.23
C PHE A 49 3.23 -39.71 -2.45
N LEU A 50 3.01 -39.20 -3.67
CA LEU A 50 3.46 -39.86 -4.90
C LEU A 50 4.97 -40.10 -4.92
N LYS A 51 5.77 -39.10 -4.51
CA LYS A 51 7.23 -39.22 -4.47
C LYS A 51 7.71 -40.29 -3.50
N GLU A 52 7.02 -40.45 -2.36
CA GLU A 52 7.36 -41.46 -1.34
C GLU A 52 7.24 -42.89 -1.88
N TYR A 53 6.28 -43.16 -2.77
CA TYR A 53 6.01 -44.52 -3.29
C TYR A 53 6.48 -44.74 -4.74
N GLN A 54 7.04 -43.72 -5.41
CA GLN A 54 7.47 -43.80 -6.81
C GLN A 54 8.59 -44.84 -7.05
N THR A 55 9.41 -45.12 -6.04
CA THR A 55 10.47 -46.14 -6.13
C THR A 55 9.95 -47.56 -6.01
N GLU A 56 8.76 -47.74 -5.44
CA GLU A 56 8.13 -49.05 -5.19
C GLU A 56 7.11 -49.41 -6.26
N PHE A 57 6.41 -48.40 -6.81
CA PHE A 57 5.34 -48.59 -7.78
C PHE A 57 5.47 -47.61 -8.96
N ASP A 58 5.15 -48.09 -10.16
CA ASP A 58 4.96 -47.20 -11.32
C ASP A 58 3.69 -46.36 -11.16
N LEU A 59 3.89 -45.08 -10.84
CA LEU A 59 2.85 -44.05 -10.61
C LEU A 59 2.99 -42.86 -11.57
N GLU A 60 3.58 -43.07 -12.76
CA GLU A 60 3.82 -41.99 -13.73
C GLU A 60 2.52 -41.30 -14.17
N LYS A 61 1.46 -42.10 -14.37
CA LYS A 61 0.14 -41.60 -14.78
C LYS A 61 -0.47 -40.68 -13.73
N GLU A 62 -0.45 -41.09 -12.47
CA GLU A 62 -0.97 -40.34 -11.33
C GLU A 62 -0.14 -39.07 -11.12
N THR A 63 1.19 -39.17 -11.19
CA THR A 63 2.09 -38.01 -11.12
C THR A 63 1.78 -36.98 -12.20
N LYS A 64 1.59 -37.42 -13.45
CA LYS A 64 1.20 -36.52 -14.54
C LYS A 64 -0.14 -35.84 -14.29
N LYS A 65 -1.14 -36.59 -13.80
CA LYS A 65 -2.47 -36.08 -13.47
C LYS A 65 -2.42 -34.99 -12.40
N PHE A 66 -1.75 -35.25 -11.28
CA PHE A 66 -1.62 -34.27 -10.19
C PHE A 66 -0.77 -33.05 -10.60
N THR A 67 0.25 -33.24 -11.43
CA THR A 67 1.05 -32.12 -11.96
C THR A 67 0.22 -31.21 -12.86
N GLN A 68 -0.59 -31.79 -13.76
CA GLN A 68 -1.50 -31.01 -14.63
C GLN A 68 -2.54 -30.24 -13.80
N LEU A 69 -3.11 -30.89 -12.78
CA LEU A 69 -4.07 -30.26 -11.88
C LEU A 69 -3.41 -29.11 -11.07
N GLN A 70 -2.15 -29.27 -10.65
CA GLN A 70 -1.39 -28.22 -9.95
C GLN A 70 -1.16 -27.01 -10.85
N GLN A 71 -0.79 -27.23 -12.11
CA GLN A 71 -0.60 -26.13 -13.07
C GLN A 71 -1.89 -25.35 -13.26
N LYS A 72 -3.01 -26.04 -13.47
CA LYS A 72 -4.33 -25.39 -13.61
C LYS A 72 -4.70 -24.59 -12.37
N LEU A 73 -4.54 -25.16 -11.18
CA LEU A 73 -4.80 -24.50 -9.90
C LEU A 73 -3.95 -23.24 -9.70
N ARG A 74 -2.66 -23.31 -10.03
CA ARG A 74 -1.75 -22.16 -9.88
C ARG A 74 -2.18 -20.99 -10.77
N VAL A 75 -2.57 -21.26 -12.01
CA VAL A 75 -3.06 -20.22 -12.93
C VAL A 75 -4.30 -19.53 -12.37
N GLU A 76 -5.30 -20.29 -11.91
CA GLU A 76 -6.51 -19.71 -11.33
C GLU A 76 -6.21 -18.93 -10.04
N PHE A 77 -5.44 -19.52 -9.13
CA PHE A 77 -5.01 -18.88 -7.89
C PHE A 77 -4.31 -17.54 -8.18
N ASP A 78 -3.34 -17.52 -9.08
CA ASP A 78 -2.60 -16.31 -9.43
C ASP A 78 -3.50 -15.28 -10.10
N ASN A 79 -4.43 -15.68 -10.96
CA ASN A 79 -5.37 -14.77 -11.61
C ASN A 79 -6.25 -14.06 -10.58
N HIS A 80 -6.85 -14.81 -9.65
CA HIS A 80 -7.68 -14.26 -8.59
C HIS A 80 -6.89 -13.37 -7.64
N ARG A 81 -5.72 -13.83 -7.18
CA ARG A 81 -4.84 -13.06 -6.30
C ARG A 81 -4.39 -11.74 -6.95
N ASN A 82 -4.00 -11.80 -8.23
CA ASN A 82 -3.55 -10.63 -8.98
C ASN A 82 -4.64 -9.59 -9.20
N LEU A 83 -5.91 -9.98 -9.23
CA LEU A 83 -7.03 -9.03 -9.33
C LEU A 83 -7.02 -8.05 -8.15
N TYR A 84 -6.89 -8.53 -6.91
CA TYR A 84 -6.82 -7.68 -5.72
C TYR A 84 -5.58 -6.81 -5.69
N ILE A 85 -4.42 -7.37 -6.05
CA ILE A 85 -3.16 -6.63 -6.12
C ILE A 85 -3.24 -5.50 -7.14
N ARG A 86 -3.80 -5.76 -8.32
CA ARG A 86 -4.00 -4.75 -9.37
C ARG A 86 -4.92 -3.63 -8.89
N ARG A 87 -6.05 -3.97 -8.26
CA ARG A 87 -6.97 -2.97 -7.67
C ARG A 87 -6.25 -2.06 -6.66
N TYR A 88 -5.49 -2.64 -5.72
CA TYR A 88 -4.73 -1.86 -4.74
C TYR A 88 -3.66 -0.96 -5.37
N ASN A 89 -2.92 -1.50 -6.33
CA ASN A 89 -1.89 -0.74 -7.05
C ASN A 89 -2.48 0.39 -7.90
N ASN A 90 -3.68 0.20 -8.45
CA ASN A 90 -4.38 1.25 -9.18
C ASN A 90 -4.82 2.37 -8.24
N LEU A 91 -5.43 2.05 -7.10
CA LEU A 91 -5.78 3.04 -6.06
C LEU A 91 -4.55 3.89 -5.67
N ARG A 92 -3.41 3.25 -5.43
CA ARG A 92 -2.16 3.95 -5.07
C ARG A 92 -1.63 4.92 -6.14
N LYS A 93 -2.11 4.81 -7.38
CA LYS A 93 -1.73 5.67 -8.51
C LYS A 93 -2.77 6.76 -8.79
N GLU A 94 -3.93 6.71 -8.16
CA GLU A 94 -4.96 7.75 -8.34
C GLU A 94 -4.46 9.11 -7.88
N THR A 95 -4.87 10.16 -8.58
CA THR A 95 -4.61 11.53 -8.18
C THR A 95 -5.42 11.86 -6.93
N LEU A 96 -4.74 12.02 -5.80
CA LEU A 96 -5.37 12.27 -4.51
C LEU A 96 -5.35 13.76 -4.19
N THR A 97 -6.48 14.29 -3.74
CA THR A 97 -6.70 15.69 -3.34
C THR A 97 -7.46 15.73 -2.03
N GLU A 98 -7.48 16.87 -1.33
CA GLU A 98 -8.32 17.02 -0.12
C GLU A 98 -9.81 16.76 -0.43
N ALA A 99 -10.27 17.12 -1.64
CA ALA A 99 -11.67 17.01 -2.05
C ALA A 99 -12.12 15.58 -2.37
N ASN A 100 -11.23 14.72 -2.90
CA ASN A 100 -11.56 13.34 -3.25
C ASN A 100 -11.10 12.29 -2.23
N LEU A 101 -10.41 12.71 -1.16
CA LEU A 101 -9.84 11.82 -0.14
C LEU A 101 -10.90 10.90 0.50
N GLU A 102 -12.10 11.43 0.78
CA GLU A 102 -13.19 10.64 1.37
C GLU A 102 -13.65 9.51 0.45
N ASN A 103 -13.84 9.81 -0.84
CA ASN A 103 -14.24 8.81 -1.83
C ASN A 103 -13.14 7.75 -2.02
N PHE A 104 -11.87 8.18 -2.07
CA PHE A 104 -10.74 7.27 -2.12
C PHE A 104 -10.73 6.30 -0.93
N ILE A 105 -11.00 6.80 0.28
CA ILE A 105 -11.06 5.96 1.50
C ILE A 105 -12.18 4.94 1.42
N LYS A 106 -13.35 5.31 0.91
CA LYS A 106 -14.47 4.37 0.71
C LYS A 106 -14.05 3.24 -0.23
N LEU A 107 -13.38 3.56 -1.34
CA LEU A 107 -12.87 2.55 -2.27
C LEU A 107 -11.82 1.63 -1.64
N LEU A 108 -10.87 2.20 -0.89
CA LEU A 108 -9.86 1.43 -0.18
C LEU A 108 -10.49 0.52 0.91
N ALA A 109 -11.53 1.00 1.60
CA ALA A 109 -12.25 0.22 2.60
C ALA A 109 -13.06 -0.92 1.99
N MET A 110 -13.72 -0.66 0.85
CA MET A 110 -14.39 -1.72 0.07
C MET A 110 -13.39 -2.80 -0.33
N LEU A 111 -12.23 -2.41 -0.89
CA LEU A 111 -11.18 -3.37 -1.24
C LEU A 111 -10.67 -4.13 -0.01
N LYS A 112 -10.48 -3.46 1.13
CA LYS A 112 -10.07 -4.11 2.39
C LYS A 112 -11.07 -5.20 2.80
N ASN A 113 -12.37 -4.89 2.76
CA ASN A 113 -13.41 -5.86 3.11
C ASN A 113 -13.41 -7.06 2.15
N GLU A 114 -13.26 -6.82 0.85
CA GLU A 114 -13.14 -7.91 -0.12
C GLU A 114 -11.90 -8.78 0.15
N VAL A 115 -10.76 -8.17 0.49
CA VAL A 115 -9.52 -8.88 0.84
C VAL A 115 -9.68 -9.69 2.12
N ASP A 116 -10.28 -9.12 3.17
CA ASP A 116 -10.50 -9.82 4.44
C ASP A 116 -11.43 -11.03 4.28
N ASN A 117 -12.48 -10.90 3.45
CA ASN A 117 -13.41 -12.00 3.16
C ASN A 117 -12.78 -13.15 2.36
N ASN A 118 -11.71 -12.87 1.61
CA ASN A 118 -11.03 -13.83 0.74
C ASN A 118 -9.58 -14.13 1.18
N LEU A 119 -9.27 -13.81 2.44
CA LEU A 119 -7.90 -13.75 2.94
C LEU A 119 -7.15 -15.07 2.79
N ASN A 120 -7.80 -16.16 3.23
CA ASN A 120 -7.21 -17.50 3.24
C ASN A 120 -7.32 -18.17 1.87
N GLN A 121 -8.40 -17.92 1.12
CA GLN A 121 -8.68 -18.54 -0.17
C GLN A 121 -7.62 -18.19 -1.23
N TYR A 122 -7.13 -16.95 -1.21
CA TYR A 122 -6.15 -16.45 -2.17
C TYR A 122 -4.83 -15.99 -1.54
N ASN A 123 -4.60 -16.32 -0.26
CA ASN A 123 -3.39 -15.93 0.48
C ASN A 123 -3.06 -14.44 0.35
N LEU A 124 -3.95 -13.59 0.89
CA LEU A 124 -3.90 -12.13 0.77
C LEU A 124 -3.37 -11.42 2.02
N HIS A 125 -2.69 -12.13 2.92
CA HIS A 125 -2.20 -11.57 4.18
C HIS A 125 -1.28 -10.36 3.97
N ASP A 126 -0.35 -10.47 3.02
CA ASP A 126 0.57 -9.39 2.65
C ASP A 126 -0.18 -8.15 2.14
N LEU A 127 -1.20 -8.37 1.31
CA LEU A 127 -2.03 -7.28 0.77
C LEU A 127 -2.85 -6.59 1.86
N ARG A 128 -3.45 -7.36 2.77
CA ARG A 128 -4.19 -6.84 3.93
C ARG A 128 -3.29 -5.94 4.78
N ASP A 129 -2.08 -6.39 5.06
CA ASP A 129 -1.13 -5.66 5.89
C ASP A 129 -0.65 -4.37 5.19
N ALA A 130 -0.46 -4.40 3.87
CA ALA A 130 -0.19 -3.22 3.06
C ALA A 130 -1.34 -2.20 3.09
N ILE A 131 -2.60 -2.67 2.99
CA ILE A 131 -3.79 -1.81 3.10
C ILE A 131 -3.90 -1.19 4.50
N ASN A 132 -3.70 -1.96 5.57
CA ASN A 132 -3.71 -1.47 6.95
C ASN A 132 -2.61 -0.42 7.20
N THR A 133 -1.42 -0.66 6.65
CA THR A 133 -0.34 0.32 6.69
C THR A 133 -0.76 1.60 6.01
N TYR A 134 -1.37 1.52 4.82
CA TYR A 134 -1.88 2.70 4.11
C TYR A 134 -2.92 3.48 4.94
N PHE A 135 -3.88 2.80 5.57
CA PHE A 135 -4.86 3.45 6.46
C PHE A 135 -4.20 4.19 7.63
N THR A 136 -3.13 3.64 8.19
CA THR A 136 -2.36 4.31 9.25
C THR A 136 -1.80 5.65 8.77
N TYR A 137 -1.29 5.70 7.53
CA TYR A 137 -0.80 6.94 6.92
C TYR A 137 -1.94 7.92 6.61
N ILE A 138 -3.10 7.46 6.13
CA ILE A 138 -4.29 8.31 5.94
C ILE A 138 -4.71 8.97 7.26
N LYS A 139 -4.74 8.20 8.36
CA LYS A 139 -5.14 8.73 9.66
C LYS A 139 -4.23 9.87 10.12
N LYS A 140 -2.91 9.73 9.97
CA LYS A 140 -1.93 10.79 10.24
C LYS A 140 -2.17 12.01 9.34
N LEU A 141 -2.43 11.78 8.06
CA LEU A 141 -2.73 12.85 7.10
C LEU A 141 -3.98 13.64 7.49
N TYR A 142 -5.05 13.00 7.96
CA TYR A 142 -6.23 13.73 8.45
C TYR A 142 -5.92 14.65 9.62
N THR A 143 -5.07 14.23 10.55
CA THR A 143 -4.63 15.09 11.65
C THR A 143 -3.91 16.34 11.15
N ILE A 144 -3.15 16.21 10.05
CA ILE A 144 -2.51 17.34 9.39
C ILE A 144 -3.56 18.24 8.74
N ILE A 145 -4.43 17.67 7.88
CA ILE A 145 -5.49 18.40 7.17
C ILE A 145 -6.37 19.18 8.15
N SER A 146 -6.73 18.59 9.29
CA SER A 146 -7.62 19.22 10.28
C SER A 146 -6.97 20.36 11.07
N SER A 147 -5.64 20.51 11.03
CA SER A 147 -4.93 21.46 11.91
C SER A 147 -4.02 22.45 11.18
N TYR A 148 -3.56 22.17 9.95
CA TYR A 148 -2.53 22.98 9.31
C TYR A 148 -2.92 24.43 9.02
N LYS A 149 -4.22 24.72 8.84
CA LYS A 149 -4.72 26.08 8.62
C LYS A 149 -4.91 26.90 9.90
N VAL A 150 -4.92 26.24 11.06
CA VAL A 150 -5.23 26.86 12.36
C VAL A 150 -3.97 27.02 13.22
N LEU A 151 -3.00 26.13 13.07
CA LEU A 151 -1.72 26.21 13.75
C LEU A 151 -0.89 27.38 13.21
N ASN A 152 0.05 27.86 14.03
CA ASN A 152 1.11 28.74 13.52
C ASN A 152 1.94 27.99 12.46
N TYR A 153 2.60 28.75 11.58
CA TYR A 153 3.34 28.18 10.46
C TYR A 153 4.38 27.14 10.91
N ASN A 154 5.15 27.44 11.96
CA ASN A 154 6.24 26.56 12.41
C ASN A 154 5.73 25.19 12.85
N ASP A 155 4.65 25.15 13.62
CA ASP A 155 4.02 23.91 14.09
C ASP A 155 3.38 23.13 12.93
N ALA A 156 2.65 23.81 12.04
CA ALA A 156 2.03 23.19 10.87
C ALA A 156 3.09 22.60 9.93
N SER A 157 4.10 23.41 9.59
CA SER A 157 5.23 23.03 8.75
C SER A 157 6.01 21.86 9.35
N GLY A 158 6.30 21.91 10.65
CA GLY A 158 6.98 20.83 11.37
C GLY A 158 6.25 19.49 11.27
N LYS A 159 4.92 19.49 11.49
CA LYS A 159 4.08 18.29 11.36
C LYS A 159 4.06 17.75 9.92
N ILE A 160 3.88 18.63 8.93
CA ILE A 160 3.85 18.25 7.51
C ILE A 160 5.20 17.66 7.08
N LEU A 161 6.30 18.34 7.39
CA LEU A 161 7.65 17.91 7.02
C LEU A 161 8.06 16.61 7.73
N SER A 162 7.64 16.42 8.99
CA SER A 162 7.82 15.14 9.68
C SER A 162 7.10 14.00 8.95
N TYR A 163 5.85 14.21 8.56
CA TYR A 163 5.08 13.22 7.81
C TYR A 163 5.65 12.96 6.40
N ILE A 164 6.19 13.98 5.72
CA ILE A 164 6.93 13.80 4.46
C ILE A 164 8.15 12.89 4.67
N LYS A 165 8.91 13.06 5.76
CA LYS A 165 10.06 12.18 6.07
C LYS A 165 9.62 10.74 6.29
N GLU A 166 8.54 10.51 7.04
CA GLU A 166 7.97 9.17 7.20
C GLU A 166 7.55 8.57 5.85
N LEU A 167 6.86 9.35 5.02
CA LEU A 167 6.43 8.91 3.69
C LEU A 167 7.58 8.53 2.76
N LYS A 168 8.80 9.04 2.95
CA LYS A 168 9.97 8.61 2.16
C LYS A 168 10.31 7.14 2.37
N MET A 169 10.00 6.58 3.55
CA MET A 169 10.28 5.18 3.89
C MET A 169 9.26 4.20 3.29
N VAL A 170 8.17 4.70 2.71
CA VAL A 170 7.11 3.90 2.10
C VAL A 170 6.83 4.31 0.65
N ASN A 171 6.24 3.39 -0.12
CA ASN A 171 5.92 3.65 -1.51
C ASN A 171 4.44 4.08 -1.69
N PHE A 172 4.07 5.26 -1.22
CA PHE A 172 2.71 5.82 -1.42
C PHE A 172 2.78 7.10 -2.28
N PRO A 173 2.90 6.99 -3.61
CA PRO A 173 3.17 8.13 -4.47
C PRO A 173 2.04 9.16 -4.47
N ASN A 174 0.78 8.72 -4.47
CA ASN A 174 -0.38 9.61 -4.37
C ASN A 174 -0.44 10.39 -3.03
N LEU A 175 -0.13 9.76 -1.89
CA LEU A 175 -0.02 10.46 -0.61
C LEU A 175 1.13 11.46 -0.59
N LYS A 176 2.28 11.13 -1.21
CA LYS A 176 3.41 12.04 -1.37
C LYS A 176 3.00 13.30 -2.13
N VAL A 177 2.26 13.14 -3.23
CA VAL A 177 1.74 14.27 -4.00
C VAL A 177 0.79 15.12 -3.15
N LEU A 178 -0.18 14.48 -2.46
CA LEU A 178 -1.14 15.21 -1.64
C LEU A 178 -0.48 15.98 -0.49
N VAL A 179 0.46 15.38 0.24
CA VAL A 179 1.13 16.10 1.34
C VAL A 179 1.97 17.27 0.82
N THR A 180 2.59 17.14 -0.36
CA THR A 180 3.31 18.25 -0.99
C THR A 180 2.34 19.37 -1.38
N MET A 181 1.17 19.05 -1.91
CA MET A 181 0.12 20.05 -2.19
C MET A 181 -0.36 20.73 -0.90
N ILE A 182 -0.56 19.98 0.19
CA ILE A 182 -0.93 20.55 1.50
C ILE A 182 0.16 21.51 2.00
N TYR A 183 1.43 21.15 1.85
CA TYR A 183 2.54 22.03 2.21
C TYR A 183 2.55 23.32 1.40
N GLN A 184 2.35 23.22 0.08
CA GLN A 184 2.23 24.39 -0.80
C GLN A 184 1.03 25.27 -0.43
N ASN A 185 -0.11 24.66 -0.09
CA ASN A 185 -1.30 25.39 0.36
C ASN A 185 -1.06 26.13 1.68
N LEU A 186 -0.33 25.53 2.63
CA LEU A 186 0.08 26.20 3.85
C LEU A 186 0.90 27.46 3.53
N LEU A 187 1.93 27.33 2.67
CA LEU A 187 2.78 28.44 2.27
C LEU A 187 1.96 29.54 1.59
N PHE A 188 1.13 29.16 0.62
CA PHE A 188 0.26 30.08 -0.09
C PHE A 188 -0.63 30.88 0.87
N PHE A 189 -1.28 30.19 1.80
CA PHE A 189 -2.14 30.82 2.81
C PHE A 189 -1.38 31.81 3.69
N GLN A 190 -0.17 31.45 4.16
CA GLN A 190 0.62 32.35 5.00
C GLN A 190 1.06 33.62 4.26
N PHE A 191 1.54 33.49 3.03
CA PHE A 191 1.95 34.64 2.24
C PHE A 191 0.76 35.50 1.79
N GLN A 192 -0.42 34.89 1.58
CA GLN A 192 -1.65 35.64 1.31
C GLN A 192 -2.10 36.47 2.52
N LEU A 193 -2.03 35.93 3.73
CA LEU A 193 -2.31 36.70 4.95
C LEU A 193 -1.33 37.87 5.14
N MET A 194 -0.09 37.74 4.66
CA MET A 194 0.87 38.83 4.66
C MET A 194 0.55 39.87 3.58
N SER A 195 0.19 39.45 2.37
CA SER A 195 -0.13 40.36 1.26
C SER A 195 -1.35 41.24 1.54
N GLU A 196 -2.32 40.73 2.29
CA GLU A 196 -3.48 41.51 2.73
C GLU A 196 -3.12 42.66 3.68
N LYS A 197 -2.00 42.54 4.41
CA LYS A 197 -1.59 43.50 5.45
C LYS A 197 -0.42 44.39 5.03
N TYR A 198 0.46 43.91 4.15
CA TYR A 198 1.73 44.54 3.85
C TYR A 198 1.94 44.64 2.33
N ASP A 199 2.34 45.82 1.87
CA ASP A 199 2.74 46.03 0.47
C ASP A 199 4.09 45.36 0.16
N LYS A 200 4.99 45.40 1.14
CA LYS A 200 6.31 44.78 1.11
C LYS A 200 6.75 44.36 2.50
N LEU A 201 7.59 43.33 2.56
CA LEU A 201 8.31 42.92 3.77
C LEU A 201 9.74 42.54 3.41
N SER A 202 10.68 42.85 4.31
CA SER A 202 12.03 42.29 4.26
C SER A 202 12.01 40.81 4.63
N LEU A 203 12.99 40.08 4.12
CA LEU A 203 13.15 38.65 4.41
C LEU A 203 13.35 38.38 5.92
N ARG A 204 13.93 39.33 6.65
CA ARG A 204 14.06 39.29 8.12
C ARG A 204 12.70 39.39 8.82
N GLU A 205 11.83 40.31 8.40
CA GLU A 205 10.48 40.44 8.97
C GLU A 205 9.66 39.17 8.72
N ILE A 206 9.75 38.59 7.52
CA ILE A 206 9.07 37.32 7.21
C ILE A 206 9.64 36.18 8.06
N SER A 207 10.96 36.12 8.22
CA SER A 207 11.65 35.15 9.08
C SER A 207 11.16 35.21 10.53
N GLU A 208 11.04 36.42 11.09
CA GLU A 208 10.51 36.66 12.44
C GLU A 208 9.04 36.25 12.54
N MET A 209 8.19 36.65 11.57
CA MET A 209 6.76 36.30 11.55
C MET A 209 6.51 34.79 11.44
N LEU A 210 7.31 34.08 10.64
CA LEU A 210 7.20 32.63 10.43
C LEU A 210 7.98 31.82 11.48
N SER A 211 8.78 32.48 12.33
CA SER A 211 9.70 31.83 13.29
C SER A 211 10.65 30.83 12.62
N ILE A 212 11.21 31.17 11.46
CA ILE A 212 12.17 30.33 10.72
C ILE A 212 13.43 31.10 10.32
N ALA A 213 14.51 30.38 10.01
CA ALA A 213 15.76 30.99 9.56
C ALA A 213 15.57 31.75 8.22
N PRO A 214 16.20 32.92 8.05
CA PRO A 214 16.13 33.74 6.84
C PRO A 214 16.39 32.96 5.53
N GLU A 215 17.39 32.09 5.54
CA GLU A 215 17.80 31.31 4.36
C GLU A 215 16.65 30.40 3.88
N ARG A 216 15.89 29.84 4.82
CA ARG A 216 14.73 29.02 4.48
C ARG A 216 13.60 29.84 3.90
N VAL A 217 13.43 31.10 4.31
CA VAL A 217 12.40 31.98 3.74
C VAL A 217 12.66 32.19 2.25
N GLU A 218 13.92 32.35 1.85
CA GLU A 218 14.30 32.51 0.44
C GLU A 218 13.90 31.29 -0.40
N ASP A 219 14.15 30.08 0.10
CA ASP A 219 13.71 28.83 -0.55
C ASP A 219 12.18 28.80 -0.73
N LEU A 220 11.42 29.23 0.27
CA LEU A 220 9.95 29.26 0.21
C LEU A 220 9.43 30.28 -0.80
N ILE A 221 10.06 31.44 -0.89
CA ILE A 221 9.73 32.47 -1.89
C ILE A 221 9.95 31.90 -3.29
N ASN A 222 11.08 31.25 -3.52
CA ASN A 222 11.41 30.66 -4.82
C ASN A 222 10.42 29.55 -5.22
N LEU A 223 9.87 28.81 -4.25
CA LEU A 223 8.81 27.82 -4.52
C LEU A 223 7.46 28.43 -4.96
N LEU A 224 7.20 29.68 -4.57
CA LEU A 224 5.92 30.34 -4.82
C LEU A 224 5.96 31.35 -5.96
N ILE A 225 7.10 31.98 -6.23
CA ILE A 225 7.18 33.14 -7.14
C ILE A 225 6.77 32.81 -8.58
N ASP A 226 7.03 31.58 -9.03
CA ASP A 226 6.69 31.13 -10.38
C ASP A 226 5.21 30.72 -10.52
N ASN A 227 4.44 30.72 -9.43
CA ASN A 227 3.02 30.40 -9.49
C ASN A 227 2.21 31.61 -10.02
N PRO A 228 1.37 31.45 -11.06
CA PRO A 228 0.57 32.55 -11.59
C PRO A 228 -0.38 33.20 -10.57
N LYS A 229 -0.78 32.44 -9.55
CA LYS A 229 -1.66 32.91 -8.46
C LYS A 229 -0.88 33.40 -7.24
N SER A 230 0.45 33.47 -7.33
CA SER A 230 1.30 33.77 -6.18
C SER A 230 0.91 35.11 -5.51
N PRO A 231 0.82 35.15 -4.17
CA PRO A 231 0.70 36.40 -3.44
C PRO A 231 1.99 37.24 -3.54
N ILE A 232 3.10 36.67 -4.02
CA ILE A 232 4.36 37.39 -4.23
C ILE A 232 4.38 37.96 -5.65
N LYS A 233 4.50 39.28 -5.76
CA LYS A 233 4.67 40.00 -7.03
C LYS A 233 6.11 39.91 -7.52
N LYS A 234 7.06 40.13 -6.63
CA LYS A 234 8.49 40.20 -6.94
C LYS A 234 9.32 40.00 -5.69
N TYR A 235 10.46 39.34 -5.84
CA TYR A 235 11.53 39.32 -4.85
C TYR A 235 12.72 40.13 -5.36
N ILE A 236 13.21 41.08 -4.56
CA ILE A 236 14.38 41.91 -4.88
C ILE A 236 15.58 41.35 -4.11
N GLN A 237 16.45 40.62 -4.79
CA GLN A 237 17.61 39.95 -4.19
C GLN A 237 18.58 40.92 -3.49
N TYR A 238 18.85 42.09 -4.08
CA TYR A 238 19.84 43.05 -3.57
C TYR A 238 19.54 43.53 -2.15
N ASN A 239 18.28 43.89 -1.85
CA ASN A 239 17.86 44.39 -0.54
C ASN A 239 17.03 43.36 0.25
N ARG A 240 16.85 42.16 -0.29
CA ARG A 240 16.08 41.05 0.29
C ARG A 240 14.65 41.44 0.66
N GLU A 241 14.00 42.25 -0.17
CA GLU A 241 12.59 42.64 0.00
C GLU A 241 11.66 41.79 -0.90
N VAL A 242 10.54 41.37 -0.32
CA VAL A 242 9.41 40.73 -1.01
C VAL A 242 8.33 41.77 -1.20
N ILE A 243 7.88 41.94 -2.44
CA ILE A 243 6.74 42.79 -2.81
C ILE A 243 5.55 41.87 -3.07
N PHE A 244 4.40 42.20 -2.49
CA PHE A 244 3.19 41.40 -2.58
C PHE A 244 2.24 41.89 -3.69
N ASN A 245 1.40 40.98 -4.18
CA ASN A 245 0.22 41.28 -4.99
C ASN A 245 -0.95 41.57 -4.03
N LYS A 246 -1.64 42.71 -4.22
CA LYS A 246 -2.90 42.99 -3.54
C LYS A 246 -4.07 42.33 -4.25
#